data_AF-A0A8T4NUY1-F1
#
_entry.id   AF-A0A8T4NUY1-F1
#
_cell.length_a   1.000
_cell.length_b   1.000
_cell.length_c   1.000
_cell.angle_alpha   90.00
_cell.angle_beta   90.00
_cell.angle_gamma   90.00
#
_symmetry.space_group_name_H-M   'P 1'
#
loop_
_entity.id
_entity.type
_entity.pdbx_description
1 polymer ?
#
loop_
_entity_poly.entity_id
_entity_poly.type
_entity_poly.pdbx_seq_one_letter_code
_entity_poly.pdbx_strand_id
1 'polypeptide(L)'
;VKDVVIERKSVSDFISSMMNHHLVKQLEELQQYENRLLIIEGISEEELYNEEVDGVNSNSIRGFLLSIVLKWKMPLIFSKNSEDTAKFISVLAKKKETAEMPLNVSKRILNKKQQMQFVLEAFSGIGPKNAKKLLEKHKTLKNIFNLSVEQIEGDIGKKSEIFKILEEEY
;
A
#
# COMPACT_ATOMS: atom_id res chain seq x y z
N VAL A 1 3.52 -4.39 -19.52
CA VAL A 1 3.34 -2.98 -20.00
C VAL A 1 4.09 -2.10 -19.04
N LYS A 2 5.23 -1.54 -19.49
CA LYS A 2 6.34 -1.23 -18.58
C LYS A 2 6.72 -2.48 -17.77
N ASP A 3 7.05 -2.31 -16.50
CA ASP A 3 7.50 -3.35 -15.57
C ASP A 3 6.33 -4.11 -14.93
N VAL A 4 5.10 -3.89 -15.40
CA VAL A 4 3.88 -4.55 -14.91
C VAL A 4 3.46 -5.68 -15.84
N VAL A 5 3.35 -6.89 -15.30
CA VAL A 5 2.74 -8.05 -15.99
C VAL A 5 1.23 -8.03 -15.79
N ILE A 6 0.47 -8.22 -16.87
CA ILE A 6 -1.00 -8.21 -16.86
C ILE A 6 -1.51 -9.56 -17.34
N GLU A 7 -2.27 -10.25 -16.50
CA GLU A 7 -3.11 -11.37 -16.91
C GLU A 7 -4.50 -10.81 -17.22
N ARG A 8 -5.00 -11.01 -18.44
CA ARG A 8 -6.37 -10.63 -18.82
C ARG A 8 -7.19 -11.89 -19.04
N LYS A 9 -8.37 -11.95 -18.42
CA LYS A 9 -9.38 -12.99 -18.68
C LYS A 9 -10.75 -12.38 -18.89
N SER A 10 -11.54 -12.95 -19.79
CA SER A 10 -12.98 -12.70 -19.81
C SER A 10 -13.64 -13.28 -18.55
N VAL A 11 -14.89 -12.92 -18.27
CA VAL A 11 -15.67 -13.51 -17.17
C VAL A 11 -15.75 -15.04 -17.32
N SER A 12 -16.19 -15.54 -18.48
CA SER A 12 -16.24 -16.97 -18.80
C SER A 12 -14.88 -17.68 -18.71
N ASP A 13 -13.80 -17.08 -19.22
CA ASP A 13 -12.45 -17.65 -19.08
C ASP A 13 -12.00 -17.69 -17.61
N PHE A 14 -12.35 -16.67 -16.82
CA PHE A 14 -12.03 -16.63 -15.39
C PHE A 14 -12.74 -17.76 -14.63
N ILE A 15 -14.04 -17.94 -14.87
CA ILE A 15 -14.84 -18.99 -14.20
C ILE A 15 -14.35 -20.38 -14.62
N SER A 16 -14.17 -20.62 -15.92
CA SER A 16 -13.69 -21.91 -16.42
C SER A 16 -12.27 -22.25 -15.94
N SER A 17 -11.36 -21.27 -15.90
CA SER A 17 -9.98 -21.49 -15.41
C SER A 17 -9.89 -21.63 -13.89
N MET A 18 -10.81 -21.03 -13.14
CA MET A 18 -10.99 -21.29 -11.71
C MET A 18 -11.42 -22.74 -11.47
N MET A 19 -12.43 -23.23 -12.20
CA MET A 19 -12.94 -24.60 -12.09
C MET A 19 -11.88 -25.64 -12.45
N ASN A 20 -11.11 -25.40 -13.52
CA ASN A 20 -10.08 -26.32 -13.99
C ASN A 20 -8.73 -26.15 -13.28
N HIS A 21 -8.67 -25.32 -12.23
CA HIS A 21 -7.45 -25.00 -11.47
C HIS A 21 -6.28 -24.43 -12.28
N HIS A 22 -6.48 -24.08 -13.55
CA HIS A 22 -5.46 -23.48 -14.41
C HIS A 22 -5.06 -22.09 -13.91
N LEU A 23 -6.04 -21.31 -13.45
CA LEU A 23 -5.79 -19.97 -12.93
C LEU A 23 -4.88 -20.02 -11.70
N VAL A 24 -4.98 -21.04 -10.85
CA VAL A 24 -4.10 -21.18 -9.68
C VAL A 24 -2.63 -21.24 -10.07
N LYS A 25 -2.29 -22.00 -11.12
CA LYS A 25 -0.91 -22.10 -11.62
C LYS A 25 -0.43 -20.76 -12.18
N GLN A 26 -1.27 -20.08 -12.97
CA GLN A 26 -0.96 -18.74 -13.47
C GLN A 26 -0.74 -17.74 -12.33
N LEU A 27 -1.56 -17.78 -11.27
CA LEU A 27 -1.40 -16.93 -10.09
C LEU A 27 -0.08 -17.17 -9.36
N GLU A 28 0.36 -18.43 -9.27
CA GLU A 28 1.65 -18.84 -8.67
C GLU A 28 2.82 -18.37 -9.53
N GLU A 29 2.77 -18.61 -10.84
CA GLU A 29 3.78 -18.14 -11.79
C GLU A 29 3.91 -16.61 -11.75
N LEU A 30 2.78 -15.90 -11.66
CA LEU A 30 2.79 -14.44 -11.62
C LEU A 30 3.46 -13.88 -10.35
N GLN A 31 3.55 -14.64 -9.25
CA GLN A 31 4.18 -14.16 -8.01
C GLN A 31 5.66 -13.79 -8.18
N GLN A 32 6.34 -14.32 -9.21
CA GLN A 32 7.74 -13.96 -9.50
C GLN A 32 7.91 -12.51 -9.95
N TYR A 33 6.83 -11.86 -10.41
CA TYR A 33 6.87 -10.48 -10.86
C TYR A 33 6.44 -9.53 -9.74
N GLU A 34 7.27 -8.52 -9.47
CA GLU A 34 7.00 -7.50 -8.45
C GLU A 34 5.69 -6.75 -8.75
N ASN A 35 5.56 -6.24 -9.97
CA ASN A 35 4.37 -5.55 -10.42
C ASN A 35 3.53 -6.49 -11.30
N ARG A 36 2.38 -6.91 -10.78
CA ARG A 36 1.44 -7.81 -11.46
C ARG A 36 0.00 -7.37 -11.24
N LEU A 37 -0.86 -7.67 -12.22
CA LEU A 37 -2.26 -7.27 -12.22
C LEU A 37 -3.10 -8.32 -12.96
N LEU A 38 -4.26 -8.69 -12.41
CA LEU A 38 -5.27 -9.45 -13.14
C LEU A 38 -6.43 -8.52 -13.51
N ILE A 39 -6.82 -8.56 -14.78
CA ILE A 39 -7.99 -7.88 -15.30
C ILE A 39 -9.04 -8.93 -15.65
N ILE A 40 -10.21 -8.81 -15.03
CA ILE A 40 -11.43 -9.55 -15.41
C ILE A 40 -12.25 -8.63 -16.31
N GLU A 41 -12.39 -9.02 -17.56
CA GLU A 41 -13.01 -8.25 -18.63
C GLU A 41 -14.41 -8.75 -18.94
N GLY A 42 -15.32 -7.83 -19.28
CA GLY A 42 -16.65 -8.18 -19.77
C GLY A 42 -17.74 -8.13 -18.69
N ILE A 43 -17.54 -7.43 -17.56
CA ILE A 43 -18.56 -7.40 -16.48
C ILE A 43 -19.88 -6.71 -16.87
N SER A 44 -19.92 -6.02 -18.02
CA SER A 44 -21.14 -5.44 -18.59
C SER A 44 -21.75 -6.30 -19.68
N GLU A 45 -21.06 -7.37 -20.09
CA GLU A 45 -21.45 -8.31 -21.15
C GLU A 45 -21.89 -9.65 -20.55
N GLU A 46 -21.21 -10.08 -19.47
CA GLU A 46 -21.45 -11.33 -18.76
C GLU A 46 -21.60 -11.07 -17.26
N GLU A 47 -22.55 -11.75 -16.62
CA GLU A 47 -22.76 -11.64 -15.19
C GLU A 47 -21.85 -12.63 -14.43
N LEU A 48 -20.86 -12.09 -13.73
CA LEU A 48 -19.84 -12.87 -13.01
C LEU A 48 -20.37 -13.83 -11.94
N TYR A 49 -21.59 -13.62 -11.43
CA TYR A 49 -22.17 -14.43 -10.36
C TYR A 49 -23.42 -15.19 -10.81
N ASN A 50 -23.55 -15.46 -12.11
CA ASN A 50 -24.70 -16.14 -12.68
C ASN A 50 -24.61 -17.66 -12.49
N GLU A 51 -25.26 -18.15 -11.42
CA GLU A 51 -25.25 -19.58 -11.10
C GLU A 51 -25.97 -20.44 -12.15
N GLU A 52 -26.93 -19.87 -12.89
CA GLU A 52 -27.74 -20.60 -13.87
C GLU A 52 -26.96 -20.92 -15.14
N VAL A 53 -26.09 -20.01 -15.58
CA VAL A 53 -25.30 -20.16 -16.81
C VAL A 53 -24.05 -21.00 -16.56
N ASP A 54 -23.35 -20.74 -15.46
CA ASP A 54 -22.04 -21.35 -15.22
C ASP A 54 -22.12 -22.65 -14.39
N GLY A 55 -23.25 -22.88 -13.70
CA GLY A 55 -23.41 -24.01 -12.77
C GLY A 55 -22.50 -23.90 -11.53
N VAL A 56 -21.90 -22.73 -11.31
CA VAL A 56 -20.96 -22.47 -10.21
C VAL A 56 -21.65 -21.65 -9.13
N ASN A 57 -21.54 -22.10 -7.88
CA ASN A 57 -22.03 -21.34 -6.74
C ASN A 57 -21.34 -19.97 -6.65
N SER A 58 -22.12 -18.90 -6.57
CA SER A 58 -21.63 -17.52 -6.51
C SER A 58 -20.67 -17.27 -5.34
N ASN A 59 -20.85 -17.95 -4.20
CA ASN A 59 -19.93 -17.85 -3.07
C ASN A 59 -18.57 -18.51 -3.33
N SER A 60 -18.49 -19.53 -4.21
CA SER A 60 -17.21 -20.10 -4.62
C SER A 60 -16.41 -19.08 -5.43
N ILE A 61 -17.06 -18.35 -6.34
CA ILE A 61 -16.45 -17.26 -7.11
C ILE A 61 -15.96 -16.15 -6.17
N ARG A 62 -16.80 -15.72 -5.22
CA ARG A 62 -16.43 -14.73 -4.20
C ARG A 62 -15.25 -15.19 -3.34
N GLY A 63 -15.27 -16.44 -2.88
CA GLY A 63 -14.19 -17.03 -2.09
C GLY A 63 -12.87 -17.09 -2.86
N PHE A 64 -12.94 -17.38 -4.15
CA PHE A 64 -11.76 -17.38 -5.01
C PHE A 64 -11.21 -15.97 -5.25
N LEU A 65 -12.08 -14.98 -5.53
CA LEU A 65 -11.68 -13.57 -5.63
C LEU A 65 -11.04 -13.07 -4.33
N LEU A 66 -11.62 -13.40 -3.17
CA LEU A 66 -11.02 -13.08 -1.87
C LEU A 66 -9.66 -13.74 -1.70
N SER A 67 -9.50 -14.98 -2.13
CA SER A 67 -8.22 -15.67 -2.10
C SER A 67 -7.19 -14.95 -2.99
N ILE A 68 -7.57 -14.54 -4.21
CA ILE A 68 -6.70 -13.76 -5.12
C ILE A 68 -6.15 -12.50 -4.42
N VAL A 69 -7.03 -11.73 -3.78
CA VAL A 69 -6.64 -10.46 -3.12
C VAL A 69 -5.88 -10.70 -1.82
N LEU A 70 -6.32 -11.64 -0.99
CA LEU A 70 -5.83 -11.79 0.38
C LEU A 70 -4.66 -12.77 0.50
N LYS A 71 -4.69 -13.88 -0.24
CA LYS A 71 -3.64 -14.91 -0.24
C LYS A 71 -2.53 -14.57 -1.23
N TRP A 72 -2.87 -14.41 -2.51
CA TRP A 72 -1.89 -14.13 -3.57
C TRP A 72 -1.48 -12.66 -3.67
N LYS A 73 -2.10 -11.78 -2.86
CA LYS A 73 -1.84 -10.33 -2.81
C LYS A 73 -1.86 -9.69 -4.20
N MET A 74 -2.70 -10.20 -5.09
CA MET A 74 -2.73 -9.74 -6.47
C MET A 74 -3.79 -8.65 -6.65
N PRO A 75 -3.41 -7.48 -7.20
CA PRO A 75 -4.37 -6.46 -7.62
C PRO A 75 -5.35 -7.00 -8.66
N LEU A 76 -6.60 -6.56 -8.56
CA LEU A 76 -7.70 -6.91 -9.45
C LEU A 76 -8.32 -5.65 -10.06
N ILE A 77 -8.61 -5.69 -11.35
CA ILE A 77 -9.47 -4.71 -12.03
C ILE A 77 -10.59 -5.46 -12.74
N PHE A 78 -11.80 -4.96 -12.58
CA PHE A 78 -12.93 -5.38 -13.40
C PHE A 78 -13.17 -4.32 -14.47
N SER A 79 -13.20 -4.73 -15.74
CA SER A 79 -13.39 -3.84 -16.89
C SER A 79 -14.66 -4.22 -17.64
N LYS A 80 -15.35 -3.21 -18.16
CA LYS A 80 -16.68 -3.38 -18.75
C LYS A 80 -16.66 -4.28 -19.99
N ASN A 81 -15.67 -4.07 -20.84
CA ASN A 81 -15.44 -4.72 -22.12
C ASN A 81 -13.99 -4.47 -22.58
N SER A 82 -13.62 -5.03 -23.73
CA SER A 82 -12.27 -4.91 -24.31
C SER A 82 -11.79 -3.46 -24.52
N GLU A 83 -12.69 -2.55 -24.89
CA GLU A 83 -12.34 -1.13 -25.06
C GLU A 83 -11.96 -0.49 -23.72
N ASP A 84 -12.69 -0.81 -22.65
CA ASP A 84 -12.40 -0.35 -21.30
C ASP A 84 -11.08 -0.94 -20.77
N THR A 85 -10.82 -2.22 -21.04
CA THR A 85 -9.53 -2.87 -20.74
C THR A 85 -8.36 -2.18 -21.45
N ALA A 86 -8.51 -1.88 -22.74
CA ALA A 86 -7.51 -1.16 -23.51
C ALA A 86 -7.25 0.25 -22.94
N LYS A 87 -8.28 0.93 -22.43
CA LYS A 87 -8.11 2.22 -21.74
C LYS A 87 -7.29 2.09 -20.45
N PHE A 88 -7.55 1.09 -19.61
CA PHE A 88 -6.73 0.83 -18.42
C PHE A 88 -5.26 0.60 -18.79
N ILE A 89 -5.01 -0.25 -19.80
CA ILE A 89 -3.66 -0.55 -20.28
C ILE A 89 -2.98 0.71 -20.85
N SER A 90 -3.71 1.52 -21.62
CA SER A 90 -3.21 2.78 -22.19
C SER A 90 -2.82 3.79 -21.11
N VAL A 91 -3.65 3.94 -20.07
CA VAL A 91 -3.37 4.81 -18.93
C VAL A 91 -2.14 4.32 -18.17
N LEU A 92 -2.03 3.00 -17.93
CA LEU A 92 -0.86 2.40 -17.28
C LEU A 92 0.42 2.65 -18.10
N ALA A 93 0.36 2.47 -19.42
CA ALA A 93 1.50 2.70 -20.32
C ALA A 93 1.97 4.17 -20.29
N LYS A 94 1.05 5.12 -20.12
CA LYS A 94 1.34 6.57 -20.10
C LYS A 94 1.77 7.08 -18.72
N LYS A 95 1.50 6.33 -17.64
CA LYS A 95 1.82 6.73 -16.26
C LYS A 95 3.34 6.88 -16.09
N LYS A 96 3.86 8.10 -15.96
CA LYS A 96 5.28 8.32 -15.63
C LYS A 96 5.59 7.65 -14.28
N GLU A 97 6.79 7.09 -14.12
CA GLU A 97 7.26 6.67 -12.80
C GLU A 97 7.12 7.87 -11.86
N THR A 98 6.34 7.69 -10.79
CA THR A 98 6.24 8.72 -9.78
C THR A 98 7.56 8.80 -9.06
N ALA A 99 8.15 10.00 -9.04
CA ALA A 99 9.27 10.35 -8.16
C ALA A 99 9.01 9.83 -6.75
N GLU A 100 10.09 9.48 -6.04
CA GLU A 100 10.11 8.96 -4.67
C GLU A 100 8.88 9.41 -3.85
N MET A 101 8.08 8.45 -3.39
CA MET A 101 6.95 8.81 -2.54
C MET A 101 7.51 9.52 -1.30
N PRO A 102 7.06 10.75 -0.99
CA PRO A 102 7.53 11.43 0.20
C PRO A 102 7.21 10.55 1.40
N LEU A 103 8.23 10.24 2.21
CA LEU A 103 8.07 9.44 3.44
C LEU A 103 7.00 10.03 4.38
N ASN A 104 6.76 11.33 4.27
CA ASN A 104 5.78 12.08 5.03
C ASN A 104 4.44 12.22 4.29
N VAL A 105 3.71 11.12 4.07
CA VAL A 105 2.32 11.19 3.58
C VAL A 105 1.41 11.53 4.77
N SER A 106 1.08 12.81 4.99
CA SER A 106 0.09 13.17 6.01
C SER A 106 -1.09 13.96 5.44
N LYS A 107 -2.29 13.36 5.51
CA LYS A 107 -3.61 13.99 5.34
C LYS A 107 -4.07 14.75 6.60
N ARG A 108 -3.17 15.07 7.56
CA ARG A 108 -3.56 15.71 8.83
C ARG A 108 -3.27 17.20 8.79
N ILE A 109 -4.32 18.02 8.88
CA ILE A 109 -4.19 19.44 9.23
C ILE A 109 -3.79 19.51 10.72
N LEU A 110 -2.50 19.47 10.99
CA LEU A 110 -1.94 19.65 12.33
C LEU A 110 -1.75 21.15 12.60
N ASN A 111 -2.12 21.61 13.79
CA ASN A 111 -1.72 22.95 14.24
C ASN A 111 -0.21 23.00 14.56
N LYS A 112 0.37 24.20 14.71
CA LYS A 112 1.83 24.37 14.92
C LYS A 112 2.38 23.54 16.09
N LYS A 113 1.67 23.46 17.22
CA LYS A 113 2.12 22.65 18.37
C LYS A 113 2.09 21.16 18.06
N GLN A 114 1.04 20.71 17.38
CA GLN A 114 0.91 19.32 16.94
C GLN A 114 1.96 18.95 15.88
N GLN A 115 2.34 19.88 14.99
CA GLN A 115 3.43 19.68 14.03
C GLN A 115 4.76 19.49 14.75
N MET A 116 5.07 20.33 15.75
CA MET A 116 6.29 20.19 16.55
C MET A 116 6.31 18.85 17.31
N GLN A 117 5.17 18.46 17.87
CA GLN A 117 5.03 17.19 18.56
C GLN A 117 5.21 16.00 17.59
N PHE A 118 4.63 16.09 16.40
CA PHE A 118 4.74 15.06 15.36
C PHE A 118 6.18 14.81 14.91
N VAL A 119 6.98 15.87 14.75
CA VAL A 119 8.41 15.73 14.40
C VAL A 119 9.19 14.95 15.47
N LEU A 120 8.92 15.19 16.76
CA LEU A 120 9.57 14.43 17.83
C LEU A 120 9.05 13.00 17.95
N GLU A 121 7.77 12.77 17.70
CA GLU A 121 7.17 11.43 17.69
C GLU A 121 7.56 10.59 16.47
N ALA A 122 8.21 11.20 15.47
CA ALA A 122 8.80 10.46 14.35
C ALA A 122 10.02 9.62 14.77
N PHE A 123 10.67 9.97 15.89
CA PHE A 123 11.76 9.16 16.46
C PHE A 123 11.19 7.92 17.14
N SER A 124 11.71 6.74 16.78
CA SER A 124 11.28 5.47 17.38
C SER A 124 11.40 5.50 18.91
N GLY A 125 10.32 5.12 19.60
CA GLY A 125 10.27 5.08 21.07
C GLY A 125 9.93 6.42 21.76
N ILE A 126 9.84 7.53 21.00
CA ILE A 126 9.38 8.82 21.50
C ILE A 126 7.86 8.93 21.31
N GLY A 127 7.14 8.81 22.42
CA GLY A 127 5.69 9.00 22.46
C GLY A 127 5.28 10.43 22.87
N PRO A 128 3.97 10.72 22.86
CA PRO A 128 3.42 12.06 23.14
C PRO A 128 3.82 12.65 24.49
N LYS A 129 3.99 11.80 25.51
CA LYS A 129 4.44 12.24 26.84
C LYS A 129 5.83 12.87 26.79
N ASN A 130 6.77 12.22 26.09
CA ASN A 130 8.15 12.67 26.01
C ASN A 130 8.29 13.86 25.06
N ALA A 131 7.60 13.82 23.91
CA ALA A 131 7.56 14.94 22.97
C ALA A 131 7.05 16.23 23.63
N LYS A 132 5.93 16.15 24.38
CA LYS A 132 5.42 17.30 25.13
C LYS A 132 6.39 17.75 26.22
N LYS A 133 6.97 16.83 27.01
CA LYS A 133 7.95 17.17 28.04
C LYS A 133 9.13 17.97 27.47
N LEU A 134 9.69 17.53 26.34
CA LEU A 134 10.78 18.24 25.66
C LEU A 134 10.34 19.60 25.13
N LEU A 135 9.16 19.69 24.50
CA LEU A 135 8.63 20.96 23.97
C LEU A 135 8.27 21.97 25.06
N GLU A 136 7.73 21.50 26.19
CA GLU A 136 7.39 22.35 27.33
C GLU A 136 8.65 22.92 27.99
N LYS A 137 9.72 22.13 28.09
CA LYS A 137 10.99 22.55 28.69
C LYS A 137 11.82 23.43 27.75
N HIS A 138 12.04 22.98 26.51
CA HIS A 138 13.01 23.58 25.58
C HIS A 138 12.37 24.49 24.52
N LYS A 139 11.04 24.56 24.48
CA LYS A 139 10.18 25.47 23.69
C LYS A 139 10.17 25.27 22.18
N THR A 140 11.31 24.96 21.57
CA THR A 140 11.45 24.85 20.10
C THR A 140 12.17 23.56 19.69
N LEU A 141 11.87 23.06 18.49
CA LEU A 141 12.59 21.91 17.92
C LEU A 141 14.08 22.19 17.77
N LYS A 142 14.44 23.40 17.33
CA LYS A 142 15.85 23.83 17.19
C LYS A 142 16.60 23.72 18.52
N ASN A 143 15.99 24.19 19.61
CA ASN A 143 16.62 24.08 20.92
C ASN A 143 16.79 22.62 21.32
N ILE A 144 15.78 21.77 21.10
CA ILE A 144 15.83 20.34 21.45
C ILE A 144 16.93 19.63 20.66
N PHE A 145 17.03 19.88 19.35
CA PHE A 145 18.01 19.22 18.47
C PHE A 145 19.44 19.75 18.63
N ASN A 146 19.64 20.87 19.32
CA ASN A 146 20.96 21.39 19.65
C ASN A 146 21.47 20.92 21.03
N LEU A 147 20.66 20.18 21.79
CA LEU A 147 21.10 19.61 23.07
C LEU A 147 21.97 18.39 22.84
N SER A 148 22.92 18.15 23.75
CA SER A 148 23.65 16.89 23.78
C SER A 148 22.73 15.74 24.20
N VAL A 149 23.10 14.51 23.83
CA VAL A 149 22.33 13.31 24.18
C VAL A 149 22.16 13.17 25.70
N GLU A 150 23.17 13.55 26.49
CA GLU A 150 23.15 13.53 27.95
C GLU A 150 22.12 14.53 28.52
N GLN A 151 22.00 15.71 27.89
CA GLN A 151 21.01 16.72 28.30
C GLN A 151 19.58 16.22 28.04
N ILE A 152 19.37 15.53 26.92
CA ILE A 152 18.08 14.91 26.58
C ILE A 152 17.82 13.69 27.49
N GLU A 153 18.86 12.95 27.87
CA GLU A 153 18.76 11.82 28.81
C GLU A 153 18.21 12.25 30.16
N GLY A 154 18.66 13.42 30.67
CA GLY A 154 18.10 14.02 31.87
C GLY A 154 16.58 14.28 31.79
N ASP A 155 16.02 14.42 30.58
CA ASP A 155 14.61 14.66 30.36
C ASP A 155 13.79 13.40 30.09
N ILE A 156 14.29 12.47 29.29
CA ILE A 156 13.49 11.32 28.83
C ILE A 156 14.13 9.97 29.15
N GLY A 157 15.22 9.97 29.92
CA GLY A 157 16.01 8.79 30.26
C GLY A 157 16.67 8.18 29.02
N LYS A 158 16.98 6.88 29.10
CA LYS A 158 17.65 6.09 28.04
C LYS A 158 17.05 6.22 26.63
N LYS A 159 15.82 6.71 26.51
CA LYS A 159 15.20 7.01 25.21
C LYS A 159 15.90 8.14 24.46
N SER A 160 16.77 8.92 25.11
CA SER A 160 17.59 9.94 24.47
C SER A 160 18.56 9.40 23.42
N GLU A 161 18.96 8.12 23.53
CA GLU A 161 19.95 7.55 22.61
C GLU A 161 19.52 7.61 21.13
N ILE A 162 18.21 7.62 20.85
CA ILE A 162 17.71 7.74 19.48
C ILE A 162 18.09 9.08 18.83
N PHE A 163 18.42 10.11 19.62
CA PHE A 163 18.84 11.41 19.12
C PHE A 163 20.31 11.42 18.64
N LYS A 164 21.10 10.36 18.88
CA LYS A 164 22.43 10.19 18.26
C LYS A 164 22.36 10.23 16.73
N ILE A 165 21.21 9.86 16.15
CA ILE A 165 20.95 9.97 14.70
C ILE A 165 21.12 11.40 14.15
N LEU A 166 21.06 12.43 15.00
CA LEU A 166 21.32 13.82 14.59
C LEU A 166 22.81 14.08 14.28
N GLU A 167 23.70 13.20 14.72
CA GLU A 167 25.16 13.29 14.54
C GLU A 167 25.69 12.30 13.47
N GLU A 168 24.84 11.42 12.93
CA GLU A 168 25.22 10.42 11.94
C GLU A 168 25.33 11.04 10.52
N GLU A 169 26.35 10.64 9.77
CA GLU A 169 26.47 10.97 8.34
C GLU A 169 25.57 10.06 7.50
N TYR A 170 25.01 10.60 6.41
CA TYR A 170 24.16 9.86 5.49
C TYR A 170 24.95 8.93 4.57
#